data_AF-A0A7Y2NEN5-F1
#
_entry.id   AF-A0A7Y2NEN5-F1
#
_cell.length_a   1.000
_cell.length_b   1.000
_cell.length_c   1.000
_cell.angle_alpha   90.00
_cell.angle_beta   90.00
_cell.angle_gamma   90.00
#
_symmetry.space_group_name_H-M   'P 1'
#
loop_
_entity.id
_entity.type
_entity.pdbx_description
1 polymer ?
#
loop_
_entity_poly.entity_id
_entity_poly.type
_entity_poly.pdbx_seq_one_letter_code
_entity_poly.pdbx_strand_id
1 'polypeptide(L)'
;MAVTTPAELREHIALAIQVELSTIPVYLYAMYSIEDQESEAALLIRSVVVEEMLHAALATNLLLAVGGTPTYSSPASLPRYPGFLAHHTPPLELRLEPCSQELIESLFLVIEKPELHETLPDGDDYRTLGQFYHALEIALSDLDDSHDLFGAPRLDAQMTDPSFYTPVAYDAPGSGGLVAVTDLASAHEAIHIIVHQGEGVSEDKWADPAHQELTHYAKFLRLADGTAPIGHVAPATINPTVAGLPEEVRPVADLFNA
;
A
#
# COMPACT_ATOMS: atom_id res chain seq x y z
N MET A 1 -5.72 -5.64 18.15
CA MET A 1 -6.78 -5.61 19.16
C MET A 1 -8.01 -6.08 18.44
N ALA A 2 -8.92 -6.83 19.07
CA ALA A 2 -10.20 -7.08 18.42
C ALA A 2 -10.89 -5.71 18.23
N VAL A 3 -11.13 -5.32 16.98
CA VAL A 3 -11.90 -4.11 16.67
C VAL A 3 -13.35 -4.40 17.00
N THR A 4 -13.89 -3.74 18.02
CA THR A 4 -15.21 -4.06 18.58
C THR A 4 -16.20 -2.91 18.52
N THR A 5 -15.76 -1.72 18.09
CA THR A 5 -16.62 -0.55 17.95
C THR A 5 -16.45 0.14 16.59
N PRO A 6 -17.46 0.87 16.09
CA PRO A 6 -17.31 1.66 14.87
C PRO A 6 -16.22 2.74 14.95
N ALA A 7 -15.86 3.20 16.16
CA ALA A 7 -14.76 4.15 16.34
C ALA A 7 -13.41 3.48 16.11
N GLU A 8 -13.16 2.34 16.75
CA GLU A 8 -11.97 1.51 16.55
C GLU A 8 -11.83 1.06 15.09
N LEU A 9 -12.95 0.72 14.42
CA LEU A 9 -12.96 0.36 13.00
C LEU A 9 -12.43 1.51 12.13
N ARG A 10 -12.89 2.74 12.37
CA ARG A 10 -12.41 3.93 11.65
C ARG A 10 -10.94 4.20 11.90
N GLU A 11 -10.46 4.00 13.13
CA GLU A 11 -9.04 4.14 13.46
C GLU A 11 -8.21 3.09 12.73
N HIS A 12 -8.69 1.86 12.65
CA HIS A 12 -8.03 0.77 11.93
C HIS A 12 -7.98 1.02 10.41
N ILE A 13 -9.08 1.50 9.80
CA ILE A 13 -9.07 1.88 8.38
C ILE A 13 -8.15 3.09 8.13
N ALA A 14 -8.13 4.08 9.05
CA ALA A 14 -7.21 5.20 8.94
C ALA A 14 -5.73 4.78 9.07
N LEU A 15 -5.47 3.71 9.81
CA LEU A 15 -4.17 3.06 9.86
C LEU A 15 -3.84 2.34 8.54
N ALA A 16 -4.81 1.69 7.89
CA ALA A 16 -4.64 1.07 6.58
C ALA A 16 -4.16 2.10 5.55
N ILE A 17 -4.82 3.27 5.50
CA ILE A 17 -4.39 4.38 4.63
C ILE A 17 -2.94 4.79 4.92
N GLN A 18 -2.52 4.84 6.19
CA GLN A 18 -1.14 5.20 6.55
C GLN A 18 -0.13 4.13 6.14
N VAL A 19 -0.50 2.85 6.23
CA VAL A 19 0.31 1.73 5.76
C VAL A 19 0.58 1.87 4.26
N GLU A 20 -0.46 2.00 3.43
CA GLU A 20 -0.32 2.15 1.97
C GLU A 20 0.45 3.43 1.60
N LEU A 21 0.21 4.54 2.30
CA LEU A 21 0.96 5.77 2.05
C LEU A 21 2.44 5.66 2.42
N SER A 22 2.79 4.77 3.34
CA SER A 22 4.17 4.62 3.82
C SER A 22 5.05 3.79 2.89
N THR A 23 4.47 2.91 2.08
CA THR A 23 5.18 2.07 1.10
C THR A 23 5.48 2.85 -0.19
N ILE A 24 4.57 3.72 -0.63
CA ILE A 24 4.68 4.48 -1.89
C ILE A 24 6.02 5.21 -2.03
N PRO A 25 6.49 6.05 -1.08
CA PRO A 25 7.79 6.72 -1.20
C PRO A 25 8.98 5.77 -1.20
N VAL A 26 8.90 4.63 -0.49
CA VAL A 26 9.97 3.61 -0.45
C VAL A 26 10.18 3.03 -1.84
N TYR A 27 9.09 2.63 -2.50
CA TYR A 27 9.13 2.07 -3.85
C TYR A 27 9.49 3.12 -4.91
N LEU A 28 8.92 4.33 -4.82
CA LEU A 28 9.27 5.43 -5.72
C LEU A 28 10.74 5.82 -5.64
N TYR A 29 11.32 5.88 -4.44
CA TYR A 29 12.71 6.27 -4.25
C TYR A 29 13.66 5.26 -4.92
N ALA A 30 13.40 3.96 -4.73
CA ALA A 30 14.15 2.91 -5.41
C ALA A 30 13.92 2.97 -6.93
N MET A 31 12.68 3.06 -7.40
CA MET A 31 12.35 3.12 -8.82
C MET A 31 13.08 4.26 -9.54
N TYR A 32 13.05 5.48 -8.98
CA TYR A 32 13.68 6.64 -9.61
C TYR A 32 15.21 6.62 -9.56
N SER A 33 15.82 5.73 -8.78
CA SER A 33 17.26 5.49 -8.84
C SER A 33 17.69 4.62 -10.02
N ILE A 34 16.78 3.86 -10.64
CA ILE A 34 17.07 3.07 -11.86
C ILE A 34 17.24 4.06 -13.03
N GLU A 35 18.36 4.01 -13.73
CA GLU A 35 18.66 5.00 -14.79
C GLU A 35 17.73 4.84 -16.00
N ASP A 36 17.41 3.60 -16.37
CA ASP A 36 16.49 3.29 -17.47
C ASP A 36 15.07 3.11 -16.94
N GLN A 37 14.27 4.18 -17.01
CA GLN A 37 12.88 4.20 -16.55
C GLN A 37 11.92 3.39 -17.44
N GLU A 38 12.38 2.95 -18.62
CA GLU A 38 11.65 2.07 -19.53
C GLU A 38 12.07 0.59 -19.38
N SER A 39 13.04 0.30 -18.51
CA SER A 39 13.45 -1.07 -18.20
C SER A 39 12.33 -1.85 -17.53
N GLU A 40 12.33 -3.18 -17.71
CA GLU A 40 11.35 -4.06 -17.05
C GLU A 40 11.35 -3.88 -15.53
N ALA A 41 12.51 -3.66 -14.90
CA ALA A 41 12.60 -3.43 -13.46
C ALA A 41 11.91 -2.14 -13.02
N ALA A 42 12.16 -1.02 -13.71
CA ALA A 42 11.51 0.25 -13.40
C ALA A 42 9.99 0.17 -13.62
N LEU A 43 9.56 -0.50 -14.69
CA LEU A 43 8.14 -0.67 -15.00
C LEU A 43 7.41 -1.59 -14.00
N LEU A 44 8.03 -2.68 -13.53
CA LEU A 44 7.48 -3.53 -12.48
C LEU A 44 7.30 -2.79 -11.15
N ILE A 45 8.29 -2.00 -10.74
CA ILE A 45 8.16 -1.20 -9.49
C ILE A 45 7.11 -0.10 -9.68
N ARG A 46 7.05 0.54 -10.86
CA ARG A 46 6.05 1.55 -11.19
C ARG A 46 4.63 1.01 -11.09
N SER A 47 4.43 -0.21 -11.58
CA SER A 47 3.13 -0.89 -11.57
C SER A 47 2.67 -1.10 -10.13
N VAL A 48 3.54 -1.64 -9.26
CA VAL A 48 3.28 -1.77 -7.82
C VAL A 48 2.93 -0.42 -7.18
N VAL A 49 3.73 0.63 -7.42
CA VAL A 49 3.46 1.98 -6.86
C VAL A 49 2.07 2.51 -7.23
N VAL A 50 1.64 2.30 -8.48
CA VAL A 50 0.32 2.76 -8.95
C VAL A 50 -0.79 1.99 -8.27
N GLU A 51 -0.60 0.70 -7.99
CA GLU A 51 -1.53 -0.12 -7.21
C GLU A 51 -1.55 0.30 -5.73
N GLU A 52 -0.42 0.57 -5.09
CA GLU A 52 -0.39 1.10 -3.70
C GLU A 52 -1.15 2.44 -3.58
N MET A 53 -1.07 3.30 -4.60
CA MET A 53 -1.86 4.53 -4.69
C MET A 53 -3.37 4.24 -4.82
N LEU A 54 -3.74 3.21 -5.59
CA LEU A 54 -5.11 2.71 -5.66
C LEU A 54 -5.57 2.19 -4.29
N HIS A 55 -4.72 1.45 -3.58
CA HIS A 55 -5.04 0.88 -2.26
C HIS A 55 -5.32 1.98 -1.23
N ALA A 56 -4.49 3.02 -1.19
CA ALA A 56 -4.74 4.21 -0.36
C ALA A 56 -6.08 4.89 -0.70
N ALA A 57 -6.45 4.95 -1.99
CA ALA A 57 -7.73 5.50 -2.43
C ALA A 57 -8.92 4.62 -2.02
N LEU A 58 -8.80 3.30 -2.18
CA LEU A 58 -9.83 2.32 -1.77
C LEU A 58 -10.04 2.32 -0.24
N ALA A 59 -8.96 2.31 0.54
CA ALA A 59 -9.04 2.44 2.00
C ALA A 59 -9.65 3.79 2.42
N THR A 60 -9.40 4.86 1.67
CA THR A 60 -10.05 6.16 1.89
C THR A 60 -11.54 6.13 1.59
N ASN A 61 -11.97 5.49 0.49
CA ASN A 61 -13.38 5.31 0.17
C ASN A 61 -14.08 4.50 1.27
N LEU A 62 -13.45 3.43 1.74
CA LEU A 62 -13.95 2.63 2.87
C LEU A 62 -14.09 3.46 4.15
N LEU A 63 -13.08 4.26 4.51
CA LEU A 63 -13.13 5.14 5.69
C LEU A 63 -14.30 6.13 5.60
N LEU A 64 -14.48 6.75 4.44
CA LEU A 64 -15.58 7.68 4.19
C LEU A 64 -16.95 6.99 4.28
N ALA A 65 -17.04 5.76 3.77
CA ALA A 65 -18.27 4.96 3.77
C ALA A 65 -18.76 4.63 5.18
N VAL A 66 -17.85 4.35 6.12
CA VAL A 66 -18.18 4.08 7.55
C VAL A 66 -18.24 5.37 8.42
N GLY A 67 -18.33 6.53 7.77
CA GLY A 67 -18.47 7.83 8.43
C GLY A 67 -17.19 8.41 9.02
N GLY A 68 -16.02 7.87 8.68
CA GLY A 68 -14.72 8.41 9.03
C GLY A 68 -14.34 9.64 8.22
N THR A 69 -13.22 10.28 8.57
CA THR A 69 -12.67 11.43 7.85
C THR A 69 -11.18 11.22 7.63
N PRO A 70 -10.71 11.15 6.37
CA PRO A 70 -9.30 10.97 6.08
C PRO A 70 -8.50 12.22 6.47
N THR A 71 -7.26 12.02 6.90
CA THR A 71 -6.34 13.10 7.24
C THR A 71 -5.02 12.90 6.50
N TYR A 72 -4.76 13.74 5.50
CA TYR A 72 -3.53 13.68 4.68
C TYR A 72 -2.51 14.77 5.05
N SER A 73 -2.96 15.82 5.74
CA SER A 73 -2.16 17.03 5.97
C SER A 73 -1.65 17.17 7.41
N SER A 74 -1.81 16.16 8.27
CA SER A 74 -1.29 16.23 9.63
C SER A 74 0.15 15.69 9.70
N PRO A 75 1.03 16.28 10.52
CA PRO A 75 2.37 15.73 10.77
C PRO A 75 2.39 14.31 11.37
N ALA A 76 1.25 13.84 11.89
CA ALA A 76 1.09 12.51 12.45
C ALA A 76 0.71 11.46 11.38
N SER A 77 0.06 11.90 10.29
CA SER A 77 -0.40 11.03 9.20
C SER A 77 0.58 10.97 8.03
N LEU A 78 1.55 11.89 7.97
CA LEU A 78 2.59 11.87 6.95
C LEU A 78 3.68 10.83 7.30
N PRO A 79 4.05 9.95 6.35
CA PRO A 79 5.10 8.98 6.60
C PRO A 79 6.45 9.66 6.83
N ARG A 80 7.30 9.04 7.64
CA ARG A 80 8.63 9.53 7.98
C ARG A 80 9.67 8.47 7.68
N TYR A 81 10.81 8.90 7.18
CA TYR A 81 11.90 8.00 6.82
C TYR A 81 13.24 8.48 7.41
N PRO A 82 14.04 7.58 8.01
CA PRO A 82 13.65 6.21 8.34
C PRO A 82 12.51 6.21 9.39
N GLY A 83 11.66 5.19 9.34
CA GLY A 83 10.50 5.03 10.22
C GLY A 83 10.08 3.57 10.27
N PHE A 84 9.17 3.20 11.16
CA PHE A 84 8.67 1.82 11.24
C PHE A 84 7.30 1.70 10.58
N LEU A 85 7.10 0.62 9.83
CA LEU A 85 5.76 0.23 9.38
C LEU A 85 4.90 -0.01 10.62
N ALA A 86 3.78 0.70 10.69
CA ALA A 86 2.95 0.70 11.88
C ALA A 86 2.44 -0.71 12.18
N HIS A 87 2.50 -1.11 13.47
CA HIS A 87 1.99 -2.38 13.97
C HIS A 87 2.60 -3.66 13.37
N HIS A 88 3.66 -3.55 12.56
CA HIS A 88 4.37 -4.71 12.02
C HIS A 88 5.28 -5.36 13.09
N THR A 89 5.21 -6.69 13.20
CA THR A 89 6.00 -7.50 14.13
C THR A 89 6.70 -8.65 13.40
N PRO A 90 8.05 -8.76 13.48
CA PRO A 90 8.97 -7.85 14.19
C PRO A 90 8.97 -6.44 13.58
N PRO A 91 9.36 -5.38 14.30
CA PRO A 91 9.37 -4.01 13.76
C PRO A 91 10.12 -3.94 12.41
N LEU A 92 9.43 -3.46 11.38
CA LEU A 92 9.97 -3.32 10.03
C LEU A 92 10.32 -1.86 9.76
N GLU A 93 11.61 -1.56 9.65
CA GLU A 93 12.09 -0.20 9.37
C GLU A 93 12.01 0.09 7.87
N LEU A 94 11.15 1.04 7.50
CA LEU A 94 11.05 1.63 6.18
C LEU A 94 12.18 2.64 5.97
N ARG A 95 12.93 2.47 4.88
CA ARG A 95 14.08 3.30 4.52
C ARG A 95 13.99 3.72 3.06
N LEU A 96 14.49 4.91 2.76
CA LEU A 96 14.64 5.41 1.38
C LEU A 96 16.04 5.09 0.89
N GLU A 97 16.15 4.13 -0.02
CA GLU A 97 17.43 3.64 -0.54
C GLU A 97 17.37 3.47 -2.07
N PRO A 98 18.48 3.72 -2.80
CA PRO A 98 18.56 3.36 -4.21
C PRO A 98 18.30 1.85 -4.41
N CYS A 99 17.74 1.51 -5.55
CA CYS A 99 17.33 0.14 -5.88
C CYS A 99 18.54 -0.79 -5.84
N SER A 100 18.39 -1.89 -5.12
CA SER A 100 19.37 -2.96 -5.07
C SER A 100 18.63 -4.27 -4.79
N GLN A 101 19.26 -5.38 -5.17
CA GLN A 101 18.74 -6.69 -4.83
C GLN A 101 18.58 -6.86 -3.32
N GLU A 102 19.52 -6.35 -2.52
CA GLU A 102 19.47 -6.41 -1.05
C GLU A 102 18.28 -5.62 -0.48
N LEU A 103 17.98 -4.43 -1.02
CA LEU A 103 16.79 -3.66 -0.61
C LEU A 103 15.49 -4.43 -0.92
N ILE A 104 15.40 -5.02 -2.11
CA ILE A 104 14.21 -5.77 -2.52
C ILE A 104 14.03 -7.00 -1.61
N GLU A 105 15.10 -7.77 -1.37
CA GLU A 105 15.05 -8.97 -0.54
C GLU A 105 14.74 -8.68 0.93
N SER A 106 15.37 -7.63 1.48
CA SER A 106 15.29 -7.34 2.93
C SER A 106 14.10 -6.46 3.31
N LEU A 107 13.47 -5.77 2.36
CA LEU A 107 12.36 -4.86 2.63
C LEU A 107 11.14 -5.15 1.75
N PHE A 108 11.24 -5.10 0.42
CA PHE A 108 10.06 -5.15 -0.45
C PHE A 108 9.37 -6.52 -0.36
N LEU A 109 10.14 -7.61 -0.42
CA LEU A 109 9.62 -8.96 -0.22
C LEU A 109 9.09 -9.21 1.20
N VAL A 110 9.53 -8.43 2.18
CA VAL A 110 9.04 -8.54 3.56
C VAL A 110 7.70 -7.83 3.70
N ILE A 111 7.54 -6.67 3.06
CA ILE A 111 6.27 -5.91 3.05
C ILE A 111 5.17 -6.74 2.36
N GLU A 112 5.44 -7.23 1.14
CA GLU A 112 4.43 -7.92 0.32
C GLU A 112 4.27 -9.42 0.63
N LYS A 113 4.84 -9.89 1.73
CA LYS A 113 4.91 -11.33 1.98
C LYS A 113 3.50 -11.92 2.17
N PRO A 114 3.10 -12.95 1.39
CA PRO A 114 1.80 -13.59 1.54
C PRO A 114 1.58 -14.21 2.91
N GLU A 115 0.34 -14.13 3.38
CA GLU A 115 -0.15 -14.89 4.51
C GLU A 115 -0.58 -16.31 4.11
N LEU A 116 -0.38 -17.27 5.01
CA LEU A 116 -1.23 -18.46 5.06
C LEU A 116 -2.51 -18.05 5.81
N HIS A 117 -3.62 -17.89 5.08
CA HIS A 117 -4.97 -17.40 5.46
C HIS A 117 -5.61 -17.82 6.81
N GLU A 118 -4.93 -18.57 7.69
CA GLU A 118 -5.49 -19.12 8.93
C GLU A 118 -4.95 -18.45 10.21
N THR A 119 -4.12 -17.41 10.13
CA THR A 119 -3.50 -16.82 11.32
C THR A 119 -4.05 -15.45 11.69
N LEU A 120 -5.03 -15.43 12.60
CA LEU A 120 -5.43 -14.19 13.27
C LEU A 120 -4.21 -13.52 13.95
N PRO A 121 -4.14 -12.17 13.94
CA PRO A 121 -3.08 -11.43 14.60
C PRO A 121 -3.09 -11.63 16.12
N ASP A 122 -1.91 -11.53 16.75
CA ASP A 122 -1.79 -11.56 18.21
C ASP A 122 -1.94 -10.14 18.76
N GLY A 123 -3.16 -9.76 19.11
CA GLY A 123 -3.44 -8.41 19.57
C GLY A 123 -3.28 -7.37 18.45
N ASP A 124 -2.56 -6.28 18.70
CA ASP A 124 -2.32 -5.17 17.75
C ASP A 124 -1.10 -5.40 16.85
N ASP A 125 -0.50 -6.58 16.89
CA ASP A 125 0.74 -6.90 16.19
C ASP A 125 0.47 -7.81 14.98
N TYR A 126 0.83 -7.34 13.79
CA TYR A 126 0.64 -8.04 12.52
C TYR A 126 1.99 -8.47 11.94
N ARG A 127 2.06 -9.66 11.35
CA ARG A 127 3.28 -10.18 10.69
C ARG A 127 3.27 -10.00 9.18
N THR A 128 2.08 -9.79 8.60
CA THR A 128 1.85 -9.53 7.17
C THR A 128 0.72 -8.52 7.03
N LEU A 129 0.61 -7.90 5.85
CA LEU A 129 -0.51 -7.02 5.53
C LEU A 129 -1.82 -7.79 5.39
N GLY A 130 -1.77 -9.07 4.97
CA GLY A 130 -2.90 -9.99 5.01
C GLY A 130 -3.56 -10.11 6.37
N GLN A 131 -2.75 -10.30 7.43
CA GLN A 131 -3.29 -10.40 8.80
C GLN A 131 -4.01 -9.12 9.22
N PHE A 132 -3.48 -7.98 8.78
CA PHE A 132 -4.03 -6.67 9.04
C PHE A 132 -5.39 -6.49 8.35
N TYR A 133 -5.46 -6.78 7.04
CA TYR A 133 -6.71 -6.68 6.29
C TYR A 133 -7.74 -7.74 6.68
N HIS A 134 -7.31 -8.95 7.03
CA HIS A 134 -8.22 -10.00 7.51
C HIS A 134 -8.89 -9.62 8.83
N ALA A 135 -8.16 -8.97 9.75
CA ALA A 135 -8.75 -8.43 10.97
C ALA A 135 -9.78 -7.34 10.66
N LEU A 136 -9.55 -6.53 9.62
CA LEU A 136 -10.48 -5.51 9.17
C LEU A 136 -11.75 -6.11 8.54
N GLU A 137 -11.64 -7.17 7.73
CA GLU A 137 -12.78 -7.89 7.14
C GLU A 137 -13.71 -8.50 8.21
N ILE A 138 -13.12 -9.11 9.24
CA ILE A 138 -13.87 -9.66 10.38
C ILE A 138 -14.59 -8.53 11.11
N ALA A 139 -13.88 -7.45 11.42
CA ALA A 139 -14.44 -6.32 12.14
C ALA A 139 -15.61 -5.65 11.38
N LEU A 140 -15.49 -5.49 10.07
CA LEU A 140 -16.55 -4.97 9.21
C LEU A 140 -17.80 -5.84 9.29
N SER A 141 -17.63 -7.17 9.16
CA SER A 141 -18.75 -8.11 9.17
C SER A 141 -19.46 -8.14 10.52
N ASP A 142 -18.71 -8.23 11.62
CA ASP A 142 -19.27 -8.28 12.97
C ASP A 142 -19.99 -6.97 13.36
N LEU A 143 -19.46 -5.83 12.91
CA LEU A 143 -20.02 -4.52 13.23
C LEU A 143 -21.22 -4.18 12.36
N ASP A 144 -21.26 -4.57 11.08
CA ASP A 144 -22.41 -4.33 10.18
C ASP A 144 -23.66 -5.10 10.65
N ASP A 145 -23.47 -6.28 11.23
CA ASP A 145 -24.56 -7.07 11.82
C ASP A 145 -25.27 -6.35 12.99
N SER A 146 -24.57 -5.42 13.65
CA SER A 146 -25.03 -4.76 14.89
C SER A 146 -25.19 -3.25 14.78
N HIS A 147 -24.64 -2.63 13.75
CA HIS A 147 -24.63 -1.19 13.51
C HIS A 147 -24.88 -0.90 12.04
N ASP A 148 -25.59 0.20 11.76
CA ASP A 148 -25.74 0.71 10.39
C ASP A 148 -24.44 1.45 10.00
N LEU A 149 -23.42 0.69 9.57
CA LEU A 149 -22.10 1.23 9.20
C LEU A 149 -22.19 2.11 7.95
N PHE A 150 -23.04 1.73 7.00
CA PHE A 150 -23.12 2.34 5.67
C PHE A 150 -24.36 3.21 5.45
N GLY A 151 -25.08 3.59 6.51
CA GLY A 151 -26.30 4.40 6.42
C GLY A 151 -26.10 5.80 5.81
N ALA A 152 -24.86 6.30 5.75
CA ALA A 152 -24.50 7.56 5.11
C ALA A 152 -23.07 7.52 4.51
N PRO A 153 -22.86 6.85 3.37
CA PRO A 153 -21.53 6.45 2.91
C PRO A 153 -20.70 7.58 2.25
N ARG A 154 -21.18 8.83 2.28
CA ARG A 154 -20.46 10.02 1.75
C ARG A 154 -19.92 9.86 0.32
N LEU A 155 -20.75 9.31 -0.59
CA LEU A 155 -20.35 8.99 -1.97
C LEU A 155 -19.83 10.20 -2.76
N ASP A 156 -20.30 11.40 -2.45
CA ASP A 156 -19.85 12.67 -3.03
C ASP A 156 -18.39 13.02 -2.67
N ALA A 157 -17.86 12.44 -1.59
CA ALA A 157 -16.48 12.60 -1.15
C ALA A 157 -15.58 11.41 -1.54
N GLN A 158 -16.16 10.31 -2.04
CA GLN A 158 -15.39 9.14 -2.47
C GLN A 158 -14.76 9.36 -3.85
N MET A 159 -13.58 8.79 -4.05
CA MET A 159 -12.87 8.78 -5.32
C MET A 159 -13.41 7.63 -6.18
N THR A 160 -14.35 7.94 -7.07
CA THR A 160 -15.10 6.93 -7.85
C THR A 160 -15.04 7.13 -9.36
N ASP A 161 -14.44 8.24 -9.83
CA ASP A 161 -14.26 8.47 -11.26
C ASP A 161 -13.14 7.55 -11.79
N PRO A 162 -13.45 6.60 -12.70
CA PRO A 162 -12.46 5.67 -13.22
C PRO A 162 -11.34 6.36 -14.00
N SER A 163 -11.49 7.62 -14.42
CA SER A 163 -10.40 8.38 -15.07
C SER A 163 -9.28 8.80 -14.12
N PHE A 164 -9.51 8.72 -12.80
CA PHE A 164 -8.47 9.03 -11.81
C PHE A 164 -7.53 7.86 -11.50
N TYR A 165 -7.81 6.67 -12.02
CA TYR A 165 -6.92 5.52 -11.96
C TYR A 165 -6.76 4.95 -13.36
N THR A 166 -5.51 4.71 -13.78
CA THR A 166 -5.24 4.09 -15.08
C THR A 166 -4.15 3.06 -14.89
N PRO A 167 -4.44 1.76 -15.13
CA PRO A 167 -3.45 0.70 -15.09
C PRO A 167 -2.25 1.03 -15.98
N VAL A 168 -1.05 0.74 -15.51
CA VAL A 168 0.19 0.97 -16.27
C VAL A 168 0.73 -0.34 -16.85
N ALA A 169 1.92 -0.30 -17.46
CA ALA A 169 2.57 -1.51 -17.94
C ALA A 169 2.72 -2.50 -16.79
N TYR A 170 2.46 -3.78 -17.07
CA TYR A 170 2.41 -4.91 -16.12
C TYR A 170 1.19 -4.98 -15.20
N ASP A 171 0.23 -4.05 -15.35
CA ASP A 171 -1.10 -4.16 -14.74
C ASP A 171 -2.13 -4.62 -15.77
N ALA A 172 -3.00 -5.55 -15.40
CA ALA A 172 -4.11 -5.99 -16.23
C ALA A 172 -5.31 -5.05 -16.01
N PRO A 173 -6.01 -4.58 -17.07
CA PRO A 173 -7.17 -3.69 -16.90
C PRO A 173 -8.34 -4.25 -16.08
N GLY A 174 -8.32 -5.55 -15.76
CA GLY A 174 -9.35 -6.24 -14.98
C GLY A 174 -8.87 -6.77 -13.62
N SER A 175 -7.66 -6.44 -13.18
CA SER A 175 -7.14 -6.87 -11.86
C SER A 175 -7.62 -6.01 -10.70
N GLY A 176 -8.20 -4.84 -10.98
CA GLY A 176 -8.68 -3.93 -9.95
C GLY A 176 -9.19 -2.61 -10.52
N GLY A 177 -9.52 -1.69 -9.62
CA GLY A 177 -9.97 -0.35 -9.96
C GLY A 177 -10.64 0.33 -8.78
N LEU A 178 -11.03 1.60 -8.97
CA LEU A 178 -11.74 2.34 -7.95
C LEU A 178 -13.13 1.74 -7.72
N VAL A 179 -13.42 1.39 -6.46
CA VAL A 179 -14.71 0.87 -6.01
C VAL A 179 -15.41 1.93 -5.16
N ALA A 180 -16.67 2.21 -5.48
CA ALA A 180 -17.55 2.98 -4.62
C ALA A 180 -18.06 2.08 -3.49
N VAL A 181 -17.74 2.43 -2.25
CA VAL A 181 -18.14 1.64 -1.08
C VAL A 181 -19.49 2.15 -0.57
N THR A 182 -20.53 1.34 -0.74
CA THR A 182 -21.93 1.67 -0.40
C THR A 182 -22.57 0.72 0.61
N ASP A 183 -21.96 -0.44 0.82
CA ASP A 183 -22.43 -1.53 1.66
C ASP A 183 -21.28 -2.48 2.02
N LEU A 184 -21.56 -3.49 2.83
CA LEU A 184 -20.58 -4.49 3.25
C LEU A 184 -19.98 -5.27 2.05
N ALA A 185 -20.76 -5.51 1.00
CA ALA A 185 -20.29 -6.26 -0.17
C ALA A 185 -19.22 -5.47 -0.95
N SER A 186 -19.49 -4.19 -1.22
CA SER A 186 -18.53 -3.29 -1.88
C SER A 186 -17.34 -2.93 -0.98
N ALA A 187 -17.49 -2.97 0.35
CA ALA A 187 -16.37 -2.86 1.29
C ALA A 187 -15.42 -4.07 1.19
N HIS A 188 -15.98 -5.28 1.16
CA HIS A 188 -15.21 -6.51 0.94
C HIS A 188 -14.56 -6.56 -0.43
N GLU A 189 -15.23 -6.07 -1.48
CA GLU A 189 -14.64 -5.95 -2.82
C GLU A 189 -13.40 -5.03 -2.81
N ALA A 190 -13.48 -3.87 -2.13
CA ALA A 190 -12.35 -2.96 -2.00
C ALA A 190 -11.17 -3.60 -1.26
N ILE A 191 -11.41 -4.31 -0.15
CA ILE A 191 -10.34 -5.00 0.60
C ILE A 191 -9.76 -6.16 -0.22
N HIS A 192 -10.60 -6.93 -0.91
CA HIS A 192 -10.16 -8.03 -1.76
C HIS A 192 -9.21 -7.54 -2.85
N ILE A 193 -9.49 -6.41 -3.50
CA ILE A 193 -8.59 -5.83 -4.51
C ILE A 193 -7.21 -5.51 -3.87
N ILE A 194 -7.20 -4.86 -2.71
CA ILE A 194 -5.96 -4.49 -2.00
C ILE A 194 -5.12 -5.74 -1.71
N VAL A 195 -5.72 -6.74 -1.06
CA VAL A 195 -5.01 -7.97 -0.65
C VAL A 195 -4.57 -8.80 -1.86
N HIS A 196 -5.44 -8.96 -2.87
CA HIS A 196 -5.15 -9.79 -4.04
C HIS A 196 -4.03 -9.21 -4.91
N GLN A 197 -3.98 -7.89 -5.07
CA GLN A 197 -2.89 -7.21 -5.80
C GLN A 197 -1.57 -7.25 -5.02
N GLY A 198 -1.59 -6.93 -3.73
CA GLY A 198 -0.40 -6.90 -2.88
C GLY A 198 0.24 -8.27 -2.72
N GLU A 199 -0.29 -9.05 -1.78
CA GLU A 199 0.32 -10.31 -1.36
C GLU A 199 -0.24 -11.53 -2.10
N GLY A 200 -1.45 -11.42 -2.67
CA GLY A 200 -2.15 -12.51 -3.33
C GLY A 200 -3.14 -13.23 -2.43
N VAL A 201 -3.88 -14.17 -3.02
CA VAL A 201 -4.73 -15.10 -2.26
C VAL A 201 -3.97 -16.43 -2.14
N SER A 202 -3.56 -16.78 -0.93
CA SER A 202 -2.74 -17.97 -0.64
C SER A 202 -1.36 -17.92 -1.34
N GLU A 203 -0.87 -19.06 -1.83
CA GLU A 203 0.42 -19.16 -2.54
C GLU A 203 0.31 -18.83 -4.04
N ASP A 204 -0.81 -18.27 -4.51
CA ASP A 204 -0.95 -17.92 -5.91
C ASP A 204 -0.14 -16.66 -6.25
N LYS A 205 0.61 -16.73 -7.34
CA LYS A 205 1.41 -15.63 -7.86
C LYS A 205 0.61 -14.67 -8.74
N TRP A 206 -0.63 -15.02 -9.07
CA TRP A 206 -1.50 -14.25 -9.96
C TRP A 206 -2.49 -13.39 -9.17
N ALA A 207 -2.52 -12.09 -9.49
CA ALA A 207 -3.42 -11.10 -8.93
C ALA A 207 -4.77 -11.01 -9.69
N ASP A 208 -5.03 -11.93 -10.62
CA ASP A 208 -6.30 -12.01 -11.34
C ASP A 208 -6.60 -13.45 -11.79
N PRO A 209 -7.89 -13.84 -11.93
CA PRO A 209 -8.27 -15.18 -12.37
C PRO A 209 -7.87 -15.54 -13.81
N ALA A 210 -7.58 -14.54 -14.66
CA ALA A 210 -7.13 -14.76 -16.03
C ALA A 210 -5.60 -14.92 -16.14
N HIS A 211 -4.87 -14.83 -15.02
CA HIS A 211 -3.41 -14.96 -14.92
C HIS A 211 -2.68 -13.99 -15.85
N GLN A 212 -3.13 -12.74 -15.89
CA GLN A 212 -2.57 -11.66 -16.70
C GLN A 212 -1.66 -10.73 -15.89
N GLU A 213 -1.77 -10.78 -14.56
CA GLU A 213 -1.07 -9.92 -13.63
C GLU A 213 -0.50 -10.71 -12.45
N LEU A 214 0.74 -10.37 -12.10
CA LEU A 214 1.42 -10.94 -10.94
C LEU A 214 1.08 -10.14 -9.67
N THR A 215 1.06 -10.80 -8.52
CA THR A 215 1.03 -10.11 -7.22
C THR A 215 2.30 -9.27 -7.02
N HIS A 216 2.27 -8.27 -6.14
CA HIS A 216 3.45 -7.46 -5.84
C HIS A 216 4.61 -8.30 -5.36
N TYR A 217 4.33 -9.28 -4.49
CA TYR A 217 5.33 -10.26 -4.04
C TYR A 217 6.00 -10.97 -5.22
N ALA A 218 5.21 -11.46 -6.19
CA ALA A 218 5.72 -12.15 -7.36
C ALA A 218 6.47 -11.20 -8.32
N LYS A 219 6.01 -9.95 -8.48
CA LYS A 219 6.71 -8.89 -9.24
C LYS A 219 8.09 -8.63 -8.62
N PHE A 220 8.18 -8.46 -7.29
CA PHE A 220 9.44 -8.23 -6.58
C PHE A 220 10.36 -9.45 -6.53
N LEU A 221 9.80 -10.67 -6.47
CA LEU A 221 10.61 -11.89 -6.49
C LEU A 221 11.40 -12.02 -7.79
N ARG A 222 10.82 -11.60 -8.92
CA ARG A 222 11.52 -11.56 -10.22
C ARG A 222 12.69 -10.57 -10.24
N LEU A 223 12.60 -9.48 -9.47
CA LEU A 223 13.72 -8.54 -9.34
C LEU A 223 14.81 -9.13 -8.43
N ALA A 224 14.40 -9.75 -7.33
CA ALA A 224 15.30 -10.38 -6.37
C ALA A 224 16.08 -11.56 -6.98
N ASP A 225 15.42 -12.43 -7.74
CA ASP A 225 16.07 -13.60 -8.36
C ASP A 225 16.82 -13.29 -9.67
N GLY A 226 16.73 -12.04 -10.14
CA GLY A 226 17.38 -11.56 -11.36
C GLY A 226 16.68 -11.94 -12.66
N THR A 227 15.48 -12.54 -12.61
CA THR A 227 14.63 -12.78 -13.80
C THR A 227 14.31 -11.48 -14.53
N ALA A 228 14.08 -10.40 -13.77
CA ALA A 228 13.96 -9.03 -14.26
C ALA A 228 15.14 -8.20 -13.70
N PRO A 229 16.23 -8.03 -14.47
CA PRO A 229 17.45 -7.38 -13.96
C PRO A 229 17.23 -5.88 -13.71
N ILE A 230 17.69 -5.38 -12.55
CA ILE A 230 17.57 -3.98 -12.13
C ILE A 230 18.26 -3.00 -13.09
N GLY A 231 19.37 -3.43 -13.73
CA GLY A 231 20.14 -2.58 -14.63
C GLY A 231 21.07 -1.61 -13.90
N HIS A 232 21.31 -0.44 -14.49
CA HIS A 232 22.15 0.60 -13.92
C HIS A 232 21.36 1.45 -12.92
N VAL A 233 21.95 1.71 -11.76
CA VAL A 233 21.36 2.48 -10.67
C VAL A 233 22.22 3.69 -10.38
N ALA A 234 21.61 4.87 -10.44
CA ALA A 234 22.25 6.13 -10.11
C ALA A 234 22.56 6.18 -8.59
N PRO A 235 23.73 6.70 -8.20
CA PRO A 235 24.03 6.93 -6.79
C PRO A 235 23.01 7.88 -6.15
N ALA A 236 22.36 7.44 -5.08
CA ALA A 236 21.43 8.25 -4.30
C ALA A 236 21.76 8.18 -2.80
N THR A 237 21.47 9.25 -2.07
CA THR A 237 21.68 9.29 -0.62
C THR A 237 20.67 8.39 0.09
N ILE A 238 21.10 7.58 1.04
CA ILE A 238 20.17 6.80 1.87
C ILE A 238 19.51 7.75 2.89
N ASN A 239 18.18 7.67 3.01
CA ASN A 239 17.36 8.49 3.90
C ASN A 239 17.73 9.99 3.81
N PRO A 240 17.53 10.62 2.64
CA PRO A 240 17.94 12.00 2.43
C PRO A 240 17.23 12.94 3.40
N THR A 241 17.97 13.93 3.91
CA THR A 241 17.43 15.00 4.75
C THR A 241 17.70 16.35 4.10
N VAL A 242 16.87 17.36 4.39
CA VAL A 242 17.10 18.74 3.91
C VAL A 242 18.50 19.23 4.27
N ALA A 243 18.99 18.92 5.48
CA ALA A 243 20.33 19.28 5.92
C ALA A 243 21.43 18.60 5.09
N GLY A 244 21.17 17.40 4.58
CA GLY A 244 22.10 16.63 3.72
C GLY A 244 22.14 17.09 2.26
N LEU A 245 21.17 17.89 1.79
CA LEU A 245 21.14 18.39 0.42
C LEU A 245 22.19 19.49 0.19
N PRO A 246 22.72 19.64 -1.05
CA PRO A 246 23.55 20.78 -1.44
C PRO A 246 22.87 22.11 -1.11
N GLU A 247 23.65 23.09 -0.67
CA GLU A 247 23.12 24.37 -0.18
C GLU A 247 22.25 25.08 -1.23
N GLU A 248 22.58 24.95 -2.51
CA GLU A 248 21.82 25.57 -3.60
C GLU A 248 20.42 24.94 -3.79
N VAL A 249 20.24 23.69 -3.35
CA VAL A 249 19.01 22.91 -3.55
C VAL A 249 18.11 22.96 -2.30
N ARG A 250 18.65 23.26 -1.11
CA ARG A 250 17.87 23.34 0.13
C ARG A 250 16.62 24.23 0.05
N PRO A 251 16.64 25.43 -0.57
CA PRO A 251 15.44 26.27 -0.68
C PRO A 251 14.31 25.62 -1.48
N VAL A 252 14.62 24.68 -2.37
CA VAL A 252 13.61 23.91 -3.11
C VAL A 252 12.88 22.95 -2.17
N ALA A 253 13.57 22.35 -1.21
CA ALA A 253 12.95 21.48 -0.22
C ALA A 253 11.97 22.26 0.68
N ASP A 254 12.27 23.52 1.02
CA ASP A 254 11.37 24.38 1.78
C ASP A 254 10.06 24.70 1.04
N LEU A 255 10.06 24.69 -0.30
CA LEU A 255 8.86 24.88 -1.12
C LEU A 255 7.87 23.71 -0.96
N PHE A 256 8.36 22.50 -0.74
CA PHE A 256 7.56 21.28 -0.61
C PHE A 256 7.17 20.95 0.84
N ASN A 257 7.73 21.67 1.82
CA ASN A 257 7.41 21.54 3.24
C ASN A 257 6.39 22.59 3.74
N ALA A 258 5.93 23.49 2.86
CA ALA A 258 5.06 24.63 3.17
C ALA A 258 3.56 24.33 3.02
#